data_AF-A0A941YHE0-F1
#
_entry.id   AF-A0A941YHE0-F1
#
_cell.length_a   1.000
_cell.length_b   1.000
_cell.length_c   1.000
_cell.angle_alpha   90.00
_cell.angle_beta   90.00
_cell.angle_gamma   90.00
#
_symmetry.space_group_name_H-M   'P 1'
#
loop_
_entity.id
_entity.type
_entity.pdbx_description
1 polymer ?
#
loop_
_entity_poly.entity_id
_entity_poly.type
_entity_poly.pdbx_seq_one_letter_code
_entity_poly.pdbx_strand_id
1 'polypeptide(L)'
;MKYRLISRFAVGLAVALPTMAMAQYYQNSSDFFGIGTGVRGRGAAYYGKRMNSLGVQIGVYNDIDLDPNSLSDGPPPNDTQFLGNYRTSPGFGTDLLFFPGNERQSLFFGVGLYYEDITEVGRSASSGFLYEFGHHNAWRTGLSVGLQASVSNTSNFSMGYHNLLGWNISFSMRQ
;
A
#
# COMPACT_ATOMS: atom_id res chain seq x y z
N MET A 1 -15.59 -27.10 -7.27
CA MET A 1 -14.74 -26.88 -6.08
C MET A 1 -13.33 -27.34 -6.38
N LYS A 2 -12.37 -26.42 -6.54
CA LYS A 2 -10.95 -26.74 -6.58
C LYS A 2 -10.22 -25.80 -5.62
N TYR A 3 -9.80 -26.34 -4.49
CA TYR A 3 -8.84 -25.72 -3.59
C TYR A 3 -7.47 -25.70 -4.30
N ARG A 4 -6.83 -24.54 -4.40
CA ARG A 4 -5.39 -24.44 -4.67
C ARG A 4 -4.74 -23.67 -3.53
N LEU A 5 -4.28 -24.47 -2.57
CA LEU A 5 -3.30 -24.11 -1.56
C LEU A 5 -1.90 -24.43 -2.13
N ILE A 6 -0.86 -23.77 -1.60
CA ILE A 6 0.59 -24.05 -1.70
C ILE A 6 1.27 -23.30 -2.89
N SER A 7 2.30 -22.46 -2.73
CA SER A 7 3.10 -22.03 -1.58
C SER A 7 4.16 -20.98 -1.98
N ARG A 8 4.46 -20.06 -1.04
CA ARG A 8 5.80 -19.60 -0.61
C ARG A 8 6.82 -19.23 -1.70
N PHE A 9 7.14 -17.94 -1.81
CA PHE A 9 8.52 -17.47 -1.89
C PHE A 9 8.65 -16.03 -1.34
N ALA A 10 9.59 -15.87 -0.40
CA ALA A 10 10.24 -14.62 0.04
C ALA A 10 9.49 -13.62 0.98
N VAL A 11 8.99 -14.08 2.13
CA VAL A 11 8.86 -13.22 3.35
C VAL A 11 10.16 -13.30 4.17
N GLY A 12 11.29 -13.20 3.48
CA GLY A 12 12.60 -13.54 4.03
C GLY A 12 13.70 -12.64 3.52
N LEU A 13 13.48 -11.31 3.47
CA LEU A 13 14.57 -10.34 3.31
C LEU A 13 14.12 -8.91 3.68
N ALA A 14 14.02 -8.64 5.00
CA ALA A 14 14.10 -7.28 5.56
C ALA A 14 14.34 -7.24 7.09
N VAL A 15 14.46 -8.39 7.79
CA VAL A 15 14.59 -8.42 9.26
C VAL A 15 16.05 -8.56 9.73
N ALA A 16 17.02 -8.45 8.84
CA ALA A 16 18.43 -8.56 9.22
C ALA A 16 19.27 -7.44 8.61
N LEU A 17 19.37 -6.32 9.36
CA LEU A 17 20.58 -5.53 9.69
C LEU A 17 20.17 -4.08 10.03
N PRO A 18 20.59 -3.47 11.17
CA PRO A 18 21.64 -3.88 12.10
C PRO A 18 21.14 -4.04 13.56
N THR A 19 21.11 -5.28 14.05
CA THR A 19 20.85 -5.63 15.46
C THR A 19 22.01 -5.32 16.42
N MET A 20 23.03 -4.56 15.99
CA MET A 20 24.19 -4.22 16.84
C MET A 20 24.43 -2.72 17.05
N ALA A 21 23.55 -1.84 16.56
CA ALA A 21 23.53 -0.41 16.91
C ALA A 21 22.25 0.03 17.67
N MET A 22 21.32 -0.90 17.90
CA MET A 22 19.94 -0.58 18.31
C MET A 22 19.74 -0.37 19.82
N ALA A 23 20.70 -0.73 20.70
CA ALA A 23 20.46 -0.72 22.14
C ALA A 23 20.41 0.69 22.79
N GLN A 24 20.90 1.74 22.11
CA GLN A 24 20.90 3.12 22.63
C GLN A 24 20.00 4.10 21.86
N TYR A 25 19.28 3.64 20.83
CA TYR A 25 18.48 4.49 19.93
C TYR A 25 16.95 4.40 20.19
N TYR A 26 16.55 3.79 21.31
CA TYR A 26 15.16 3.48 21.65
C TYR A 26 14.37 4.62 22.31
N GLN A 27 14.97 5.80 22.56
CA GLN A 27 14.32 6.78 23.43
C GLN A 27 13.20 7.60 22.78
N ASN A 28 13.09 7.68 21.44
CA ASN A 28 12.00 8.39 20.77
C ASN A 28 11.46 7.58 19.58
N SER A 29 10.76 6.47 19.88
CA SER A 29 10.03 5.72 18.87
C SER A 29 8.52 5.84 19.06
N SER A 30 7.79 5.88 17.96
CA SER A 30 6.33 5.83 17.98
C SER A 30 5.81 4.87 16.93
N ASP A 31 4.85 4.05 17.34
CA ASP A 31 4.07 3.24 16.41
C ASP A 31 2.85 4.05 15.98
N PHE A 32 2.48 3.97 14.71
CA PHE A 32 1.35 4.69 14.16
C PHE A 32 0.50 3.81 13.25
N PHE A 33 -0.80 4.07 13.29
CA PHE A 33 -1.80 3.46 12.42
C PHE A 33 -2.58 4.56 11.72
N GLY A 34 -2.87 4.35 10.44
CA GLY A 34 -3.64 5.31 9.66
C GLY A 34 -4.56 4.66 8.65
N ILE A 35 -5.53 5.46 8.24
CA ILE A 35 -6.49 5.14 7.21
C ILE A 35 -6.49 6.25 6.17
N GLY A 36 -6.76 5.88 4.93
CA GLY A 36 -6.87 6.80 3.81
C GLY A 36 -8.06 6.50 2.94
N THR A 37 -8.39 7.46 2.07
CA THR A 37 -9.50 7.32 1.13
C THR A 37 -9.16 6.40 -0.04
N GLY A 38 -7.87 6.17 -0.33
CA GLY A 38 -7.43 5.70 -1.64
C GLY A 38 -7.63 6.76 -2.72
N VAL A 39 -6.89 6.66 -3.84
CA VAL A 39 -6.99 7.63 -4.96
C VAL A 39 -8.38 7.63 -5.60
N ARG A 40 -9.07 6.50 -5.61
CA ARG A 40 -10.44 6.36 -6.15
C ARG A 40 -11.52 6.16 -5.09
N GLY A 41 -11.26 6.59 -3.85
CA GLY A 41 -12.26 6.53 -2.77
C GLY A 41 -12.55 5.13 -2.23
N ARG A 42 -11.72 4.13 -2.57
CA ARG A 42 -11.93 2.72 -2.24
C ARG A 42 -11.21 2.25 -0.96
N GLY A 43 -10.54 3.17 -0.27
CA GLY A 43 -9.95 2.96 1.05
C GLY A 43 -8.48 2.53 1.01
N ALA A 44 -7.76 2.90 2.05
CA ALA A 44 -6.39 2.50 2.32
C ALA A 44 -6.18 2.38 3.83
N ALA A 45 -5.25 1.53 4.24
CA ALA A 45 -4.83 1.39 5.62
C ALA A 45 -3.33 1.15 5.69
N TYR A 46 -2.70 1.64 6.75
CA TYR A 46 -1.27 1.46 6.95
C TYR A 46 -0.91 1.42 8.43
N TYR A 47 0.21 0.76 8.69
CA TYR A 47 0.88 0.74 9.97
C TYR A 47 2.33 1.14 9.77
N GLY A 48 2.92 1.84 10.73
CA GLY A 48 4.32 2.20 10.64
C GLY A 48 4.94 2.49 11.99
N LYS A 49 6.25 2.67 11.94
CA LYS A 49 7.09 3.00 13.09
C LYS A 49 7.97 4.17 12.73
N ARG A 50 7.98 5.19 13.58
CA ARG A 50 8.89 6.33 13.53
C ARG A 50 9.99 6.13 14.57
N MET A 51 11.22 6.43 14.20
CA MET A 51 12.40 6.50 15.06
C MET A 51 13.12 7.82 14.74
N ASN A 52 13.08 8.77 15.68
CA ASN A 52 13.61 10.12 15.49
C ASN A 52 13.02 10.84 14.26
N SER A 53 13.85 11.17 13.26
CA SER A 53 13.44 11.84 12.02
C SER A 53 13.13 10.88 10.88
N LEU A 54 13.24 9.57 11.09
CA LEU A 54 12.96 8.56 10.07
C LEU A 54 11.78 7.70 10.49
N GLY A 55 11.07 7.15 9.52
CA GLY A 55 10.04 6.15 9.78
C GLY A 55 9.90 5.18 8.63
N VAL A 56 9.27 4.06 8.91
CA VAL A 56 8.87 3.08 7.89
C VAL A 56 7.38 2.87 8.03
N GLN A 57 6.69 2.80 6.90
CA GLN A 57 5.28 2.49 6.80
C GLN A 57 5.10 1.27 5.91
N ILE A 58 4.16 0.41 6.26
CA ILE A 58 3.62 -0.63 5.39
C ILE A 58 2.13 -0.36 5.20
N GLY A 59 1.68 -0.43 3.96
CA GLY A 59 0.33 -0.02 3.58
C GLY A 59 -0.32 -0.99 2.61
N VAL A 60 -1.64 -0.99 2.65
CA VAL A 60 -2.50 -1.60 1.64
C VAL A 60 -3.48 -0.54 1.14
N TYR A 61 -3.80 -0.58 -0.14
CA TYR A 61 -4.85 0.26 -0.71
C TYR A 61 -5.69 -0.54 -1.68
N ASN A 62 -6.97 -0.23 -1.67
CA ASN A 62 -7.91 -0.78 -2.62
C ASN A 62 -8.07 0.26 -3.73
N ASP A 63 -7.39 0.10 -4.86
CA ASP A 63 -7.55 0.94 -6.06
C ASP A 63 -7.86 0.09 -7.29
N ILE A 64 -8.84 -0.79 -7.12
CA ILE A 64 -9.29 -1.73 -8.14
C ILE A 64 -9.98 -0.96 -9.29
N ASP A 65 -9.47 -1.14 -10.51
CA ASP A 65 -10.03 -0.59 -11.74
C ASP A 65 -11.29 -1.35 -12.19
N LEU A 66 -11.26 -2.68 -12.05
CA LEU A 66 -12.31 -3.57 -12.50
C LEU A 66 -12.64 -4.59 -11.41
N ASP A 67 -13.93 -4.71 -11.04
CA ASP A 67 -14.35 -5.74 -10.09
C ASP A 67 -14.03 -7.12 -10.67
N PRO A 68 -13.24 -7.98 -10.00
CA PRO A 68 -12.92 -9.31 -10.50
C PRO A 68 -14.19 -10.16 -10.73
N ASN A 69 -15.29 -9.91 -10.02
CA ASN A 69 -16.55 -10.62 -10.23
C ASN A 69 -17.27 -10.23 -11.53
N SER A 70 -16.79 -9.19 -12.24
CA SER A 70 -17.28 -8.83 -13.57
C SER A 70 -16.63 -9.64 -14.69
N LEU A 71 -15.60 -10.42 -14.38
CA LEU A 71 -14.93 -11.32 -15.31
C LEU A 71 -15.69 -12.65 -15.36
N SER A 72 -15.80 -13.22 -16.56
CA SER A 72 -16.43 -14.50 -16.78
C SER A 72 -15.49 -15.64 -16.41
N ASP A 73 -16.04 -16.65 -15.75
CA ASP A 73 -15.33 -17.88 -15.43
C ASP A 73 -15.09 -18.72 -16.69
N GLY A 74 -13.85 -19.14 -16.91
CA GLY A 74 -13.46 -20.08 -17.97
C GLY A 74 -12.47 -19.50 -18.98
N PRO A 75 -11.99 -20.34 -19.92
CA PRO A 75 -11.04 -19.88 -20.92
C PRO A 75 -11.70 -18.85 -21.86
N PRO A 76 -10.97 -17.78 -22.26
CA PRO A 76 -11.48 -16.83 -23.23
C PRO A 76 -11.76 -17.53 -24.57
N PRO A 77 -12.92 -17.29 -25.20
CA PRO A 77 -13.16 -17.79 -26.55
C PRO A 77 -12.22 -17.14 -27.57
N ASN A 78 -12.01 -17.81 -28.71
CA ASN A 78 -11.08 -17.36 -29.76
C ASN A 78 -11.41 -15.98 -30.37
N ASP A 79 -12.65 -15.51 -30.19
CA ASP A 79 -13.12 -14.21 -30.68
C ASP A 79 -12.93 -13.07 -29.65
N THR A 80 -12.23 -13.33 -28.54
CA THR A 80 -11.98 -12.32 -27.50
C THR A 80 -10.92 -11.33 -27.97
N GLN A 81 -11.25 -10.03 -27.90
CA GLN A 81 -10.34 -8.93 -28.22
C GLN A 81 -9.79 -8.31 -26.94
N PHE A 82 -8.48 -8.03 -26.92
CA PHE A 82 -7.81 -7.36 -25.80
C PHE A 82 -8.33 -5.93 -25.61
N LEU A 83 -8.68 -5.59 -24.36
CA LEU A 83 -9.15 -4.26 -23.98
C LEU A 83 -8.09 -3.46 -23.23
N GLY A 84 -7.26 -4.11 -22.43
CA GLY A 84 -6.24 -3.43 -21.64
C GLY A 84 -5.86 -4.15 -20.35
N ASN A 85 -5.05 -3.44 -19.58
CA ASN A 85 -4.53 -3.87 -18.28
C ASN A 85 -5.31 -3.16 -17.18
N TYR A 86 -5.82 -3.94 -16.23
CA TYR A 86 -6.67 -3.46 -15.14
C TYR A 86 -6.20 -4.02 -13.80
N ARG A 87 -6.22 -3.19 -12.77
CA ARG A 87 -6.08 -3.65 -11.38
C ARG A 87 -7.37 -4.31 -10.95
N THR A 88 -7.29 -5.57 -10.54
CA THR A 88 -8.44 -6.36 -10.03
C THR A 88 -8.27 -6.73 -8.56
N SER A 89 -7.10 -6.47 -7.96
CA SER A 89 -6.80 -6.74 -6.55
C SER A 89 -6.30 -5.47 -5.82
N PRO A 90 -6.34 -5.46 -4.48
CA PRO A 90 -5.70 -4.42 -3.67
C PRO A 90 -4.17 -4.42 -3.85
N GLY A 91 -3.56 -3.24 -3.85
CA GLY A 91 -2.10 -3.09 -3.81
C GLY A 91 -1.56 -3.08 -2.39
N PHE A 92 -0.29 -3.46 -2.23
CA PHE A 92 0.42 -3.37 -0.96
C PHE A 92 1.83 -2.83 -1.16
N GLY A 93 2.41 -2.22 -0.13
CA GLY A 93 3.76 -1.69 -0.26
C GLY A 93 4.31 -1.12 1.03
N THR A 94 5.45 -0.45 0.88
CA THR A 94 6.16 0.17 1.98
C THR A 94 6.67 1.55 1.60
N ASP A 95 6.66 2.47 2.56
CA ASP A 95 7.28 3.78 2.45
C ASP A 95 8.41 3.95 3.46
N LEU A 96 9.47 4.63 3.02
CA LEU A 96 10.42 5.28 3.90
C LEU A 96 9.96 6.73 4.11
N LEU A 97 9.83 7.13 5.37
CA LEU A 97 9.36 8.45 5.80
C LEU A 97 10.48 9.28 6.41
N PHE A 98 10.45 10.59 6.17
CA PHE A 98 11.34 11.58 6.75
C PHE A 98 10.53 12.70 7.42
N PHE A 99 10.84 12.99 8.68
CA PHE A 99 10.17 13.97 9.53
C PHE A 99 11.15 15.09 9.91
N PRO A 100 11.31 16.13 9.05
CA PRO A 100 12.13 17.28 9.41
C PRO A 100 11.48 18.08 10.55
N GLY A 101 12.32 18.57 11.46
CA GLY A 101 11.89 19.43 12.57
C GLY A 101 11.77 18.69 13.91
N ASN A 102 10.94 19.23 14.80
CA ASN A 102 10.79 18.73 16.16
C ASN A 102 9.59 17.78 16.29
N GLU A 103 9.50 17.09 17.44
CA GLU A 103 8.46 16.09 17.68
C GLU A 103 7.08 16.68 18.03
N ARG A 104 6.97 18.01 18.19
CA ARG A 104 5.69 18.66 18.47
C ARG A 104 4.93 18.96 17.20
N GLN A 105 5.63 19.42 16.18
CA GLN A 105 5.07 19.72 14.87
C GLN A 105 6.15 19.43 13.82
N SER A 106 5.84 18.52 12.90
CA SER A 106 6.75 18.16 11.81
C SER A 106 5.97 18.02 10.52
N LEU A 107 6.53 18.56 9.44
CA LEU A 107 6.22 18.04 8.12
C LEU A 107 6.73 16.60 8.04
N PHE A 108 6.11 15.79 7.19
CA PHE A 108 6.69 14.52 6.78
C PHE A 108 6.64 14.37 5.28
N PHE A 109 7.63 13.66 4.76
CA PHE A 109 7.77 13.27 3.35
C PHE A 109 7.97 11.77 3.30
N GLY A 110 7.49 11.11 2.26
CA GLY A 110 7.70 9.69 2.08
C GLY A 110 7.90 9.30 0.64
N VAL A 111 8.73 8.28 0.46
CA VAL A 111 8.92 7.59 -0.82
C VAL A 111 8.71 6.11 -0.58
N GLY A 112 7.90 5.49 -1.42
CA GLY A 112 7.53 4.09 -1.26
C GLY A 112 7.59 3.29 -2.54
N LEU A 113 7.52 1.98 -2.36
CA LEU A 113 7.43 1.01 -3.43
C LEU A 113 6.25 0.08 -3.15
N TYR A 114 5.38 -0.04 -4.15
CA TYR A 114 4.12 -0.74 -4.07
C TYR A 114 4.02 -1.80 -5.15
N TYR A 115 3.59 -2.97 -4.73
CA TYR A 115 3.31 -4.10 -5.57
C TYR A 115 1.80 -4.13 -5.88
N GLU A 116 1.49 -4.32 -7.16
CA GLU A 116 0.13 -4.46 -7.66
C GLU A 116 0.04 -5.69 -8.57
N ASP A 117 -1.10 -6.36 -8.53
CA ASP A 117 -1.45 -7.35 -9.54
C ASP A 117 -2.24 -6.68 -10.67
N ILE A 118 -1.82 -6.96 -11.90
CA ILE A 118 -2.40 -6.44 -13.13
C ILE A 118 -2.98 -7.60 -13.92
N THR A 119 -4.25 -7.45 -14.28
CA THR A 119 -4.99 -8.41 -15.10
C THR A 119 -5.14 -7.88 -16.51
N GLU A 120 -4.76 -8.70 -17.48
CA GLU A 120 -5.03 -8.46 -18.90
C GLU A 120 -6.46 -8.88 -19.19
N VAL A 121 -7.30 -7.92 -19.57
CA VAL A 121 -8.75 -8.14 -19.77
C VAL A 121 -9.09 -8.02 -21.25
N GLY A 122 -9.92 -8.95 -21.70
CA GLY A 122 -10.53 -8.97 -23.02
C GLY A 122 -12.04 -8.91 -23.01
N ARG A 123 -12.62 -8.69 -24.18
CA ARG A 123 -14.07 -8.83 -24.42
C ARG A 123 -14.35 -9.73 -25.60
N SER A 124 -15.22 -10.71 -25.42
CA SER A 124 -15.71 -11.57 -26.50
C SER A 124 -16.67 -10.80 -27.41
N ALA A 125 -16.46 -10.89 -28.72
CA ALA A 125 -17.33 -10.24 -29.70
C ALA A 125 -18.74 -10.88 -29.75
N SER A 126 -18.83 -12.19 -29.53
CA SER A 126 -20.08 -12.95 -29.59
C SER A 126 -20.95 -12.79 -28.34
N SER A 127 -20.36 -12.86 -27.15
CA SER A 127 -21.11 -12.78 -25.88
C SER A 127 -21.11 -11.39 -25.23
N GLY A 128 -20.15 -10.53 -25.59
CA GLY A 128 -19.92 -9.26 -24.92
C GLY A 128 -19.29 -9.39 -23.51
N PHE A 129 -19.05 -10.61 -23.04
CA PHE A 129 -18.47 -10.87 -21.73
C PHE A 129 -16.99 -10.52 -21.64
N LEU A 130 -16.57 -10.15 -20.43
CA LEU A 130 -15.18 -9.86 -20.11
C LEU A 130 -14.46 -11.13 -19.66
N TYR A 131 -13.24 -11.32 -20.13
CA TYR A 131 -12.40 -12.48 -19.78
C TYR A 131 -11.00 -12.04 -19.38
N GLU A 132 -10.37 -12.82 -18.51
CA GLU A 132 -8.96 -12.71 -18.21
C GLU A 132 -8.12 -13.46 -19.25
N PHE A 133 -7.10 -12.80 -19.80
CA PHE A 133 -6.11 -13.40 -20.70
C PHE A 133 -4.83 -13.81 -19.98
N GLY A 134 -4.47 -13.06 -18.95
CA GLY A 134 -3.18 -13.16 -18.30
C GLY A 134 -3.12 -12.29 -17.07
N HIS A 135 -2.11 -12.59 -16.27
CA HIS A 135 -1.88 -11.94 -14.99
C HIS A 135 -0.39 -11.67 -14.85
N HIS A 136 -0.03 -10.44 -14.53
CA HIS A 136 1.35 -10.08 -14.27
C HIS A 136 1.43 -9.07 -13.12
N ASN A 137 2.63 -8.96 -12.58
CA ASN A 137 2.88 -8.16 -11.39
C ASN A 137 3.58 -6.87 -11.79
N ALA A 138 3.18 -5.75 -11.18
CA ALA A 138 3.77 -4.45 -11.44
C ALA A 138 4.23 -3.78 -10.15
N TRP A 139 5.25 -2.94 -10.29
CA TRP A 139 5.76 -2.11 -9.20
C TRP A 139 5.49 -0.63 -9.49
N ARG A 140 5.06 0.10 -8.47
CA ARG A 140 4.79 1.54 -8.54
C ARG A 140 5.45 2.30 -7.41
N THR A 141 5.89 3.51 -7.72
CA THR A 141 6.45 4.42 -6.72
C THR A 141 5.35 5.20 -6.02
N GLY A 142 5.41 5.17 -4.70
CA GLY A 142 4.60 5.99 -3.81
C GLY A 142 5.34 7.26 -3.43
N LEU A 143 4.61 8.37 -3.34
CA LEU A 143 5.08 9.63 -2.78
C LEU A 143 4.04 10.14 -1.80
N SER A 144 4.50 10.56 -0.62
CA SER A 144 3.64 11.14 0.40
C SER A 144 4.20 12.44 0.97
N VAL A 145 3.29 13.29 1.42
CA VAL A 145 3.59 14.51 2.18
C VAL A 145 2.48 14.75 3.19
N GLY A 146 2.83 15.28 4.35
CA GLY A 146 1.82 15.67 5.33
C GLY A 146 2.39 16.39 6.54
N LEU A 147 1.52 16.54 7.53
CA LEU A 147 1.78 17.23 8.78
C LEU A 147 1.48 16.28 9.93
N GLN A 148 2.34 16.30 10.95
CA GLN A 148 2.13 15.63 12.22
C GLN A 148 2.20 16.65 13.35
N ALA A 149 1.27 16.55 14.29
CA ALA A 149 1.20 17.41 15.46
C ALA A 149 0.96 16.59 16.74
N SER A 150 1.63 16.96 17.82
CA SER A 150 1.36 16.42 19.15
C SER A 150 0.00 16.88 19.66
N VAL A 151 -0.83 15.92 20.03
CA VAL A 151 -2.13 16.15 20.68
C VAL A 151 -1.97 16.10 22.20
N SER A 152 -1.01 15.31 22.69
CA SER A 152 -0.63 15.21 24.10
C SER A 152 0.87 14.94 24.22
N ASN A 153 1.38 14.81 25.45
CA ASN A 153 2.77 14.40 25.68
C ASN A 153 3.08 13.00 25.11
N THR A 154 2.06 12.14 24.94
CA THR A 154 2.24 10.75 24.50
C THR A 154 1.62 10.45 23.14
N SER A 155 0.81 11.35 22.57
CA SER A 155 0.06 11.09 21.35
C SER A 155 0.32 12.13 20.28
N ASN A 156 0.41 11.69 19.02
CA ASN A 156 0.40 12.56 17.85
C ASN A 156 -0.74 12.20 16.90
N PHE A 157 -1.22 13.20 16.20
CA PHE A 157 -2.12 13.09 15.07
C PHE A 157 -1.39 13.53 13.81
N SER A 158 -1.61 12.85 12.71
CA SER A 158 -1.07 13.25 11.41
C SER A 158 -2.17 13.27 10.36
N MET A 159 -2.02 14.17 9.41
CA MET A 159 -2.82 14.21 8.18
C MET A 159 -1.88 14.41 6.99
N GLY A 160 -2.21 13.81 5.86
CA GLY A 160 -1.39 13.94 4.68
C GLY A 160 -2.06 13.45 3.41
N TYR A 161 -1.29 13.49 2.33
CA TYR A 161 -1.65 12.97 1.03
C TYR A 161 -0.59 11.99 0.57
N HIS A 162 -1.04 10.90 -0.05
CA HIS A 162 -0.21 9.94 -0.76
C HIS A 162 -0.82 9.70 -2.14
N ASN A 163 0.00 9.68 -3.19
CA ASN A 163 -0.45 9.48 -4.57
C ASN A 163 -1.09 8.10 -4.89
N LEU A 164 -1.19 7.19 -3.91
CA LEU A 164 -1.77 5.84 -4.03
C LEU A 164 -2.77 5.61 -2.89
N LEU A 165 -2.39 5.93 -1.63
CA LEU A 165 -3.27 5.80 -0.47
C LEU A 165 -4.31 6.95 -0.35
N GLY A 166 -4.20 7.99 -1.16
CA GLY A 166 -5.06 9.16 -1.14
C GLY A 166 -4.83 10.07 0.07
N TRP A 167 -5.84 10.88 0.39
CA TRP A 167 -5.88 11.66 1.63
C TRP A 167 -5.97 10.69 2.81
N ASN A 168 -5.16 10.94 3.83
CA ASN A 168 -5.04 10.03 4.95
C ASN A 168 -4.85 10.75 6.28
N ILE A 169 -5.24 10.05 7.34
CA ILE A 169 -5.05 10.46 8.72
C ILE A 169 -4.41 9.31 9.50
N SER A 170 -3.60 9.63 10.51
CA SER A 170 -3.01 8.64 11.40
C SER A 170 -2.91 9.13 12.83
N PHE A 171 -2.86 8.16 13.74
CA PHE A 171 -2.62 8.37 15.16
C PHE A 171 -1.39 7.58 15.56
N SER A 172 -0.53 8.20 16.38
CA SER A 172 0.68 7.55 16.92
C SER A 172 0.74 7.66 18.43
N MET A 173 1.26 6.62 19.09
CA MET A 173 1.60 6.67 20.51
C MET A 173 3.13 6.64 20.67
N ARG A 174 3.65 7.58 21.44
CA ARG A 174 5.05 7.63 21.88
C ARG A 174 5.23 6.68 23.06
N GLN A 175 6.28 5.86 23.01
CA GLN A 175 6.69 4.97 24.09
C GLN A 175 7.70 5.67 24.99
#